data_AF-A0A6B8QX71-F1
#
_entry.id   AF-A0A6B8QX71-F1
#
_cell.length_a   1.000
_cell.length_b   1.000
_cell.length_c   1.000
_cell.angle_alpha   90.00
_cell.angle_beta   90.00
_cell.angle_gamma   90.00
#
_symmetry.space_group_name_H-M   'P 1'
#
loop_
_entity.id
_entity.type
_entity.pdbx_description
1 polymer ?
#
loop_
_entity_poly.entity_id
_entity_poly.type
_entity_poly.pdbx_seq_one_letter_code
_entity_poly.pdbx_strand_id
1 'polypeptide(L)'
;MSEIGFHERLKDYPRTVPGKDVRITMTARFRDVVEDNLIRAEYRRRVRCQACVKSICRTCRAPYLSQTAPMAGDPSCRACGGTGIEGFKPYTTEHCSKCDGQGLVDQRERIKVAVRPPHIDSSRFVIKVKGRGSEGLNGGENGALHIEVEVKAPRGFKVDGKHLRAPVEVPYLAMVLPVEVDYPTLEGIKRYPFIDNYTPGAPLFFRGRGGYTHGDPNRGNIRYDVKLVGSDLEKLAAERIQELESGREEEVRQARDETIKALTTDLLPAIDGLEKAIGSMTGPGDAAHRQGLEMIIQMQREALAQHGVEVIPAERQRFDPERHEAVGIDHNTGLGKGVVTEVLQTGYSYAGACCALPSSRLVDKR
;
A
#
# COMPACT_ATOMS: atom_id res chain seq x y z
N MET A 1 54.33 -55.55 60.23
CA MET A 1 53.95 -55.92 58.85
C MET A 1 52.86 -54.95 58.39
N SER A 2 53.30 -53.90 57.69
CA SER A 2 52.58 -53.03 56.75
C SER A 2 51.05 -52.81 56.90
N GLU A 3 50.68 -51.79 57.67
CA GLU A 3 49.46 -50.98 57.47
C GLU A 3 49.70 -49.90 56.39
N ILE A 4 50.21 -50.33 55.23
CA ILE A 4 50.36 -49.47 54.05
C ILE A 4 49.47 -50.11 52.98
N GLY A 5 48.42 -49.39 52.54
CA GLY A 5 47.71 -49.82 51.33
C GLY A 5 46.23 -49.48 51.18
N PHE A 6 45.62 -48.68 52.08
CA PHE A 6 44.29 -48.12 51.82
C PHE A 6 44.33 -46.65 51.38
N HIS A 7 45.27 -45.85 51.88
CA HIS A 7 45.40 -44.44 51.51
C HIS A 7 46.12 -44.19 50.17
N GLU A 8 46.91 -45.13 49.65
CA GLU A 8 47.64 -44.96 48.38
C GLU A 8 46.81 -45.26 47.12
N ARG A 9 45.66 -45.93 47.25
CA ARG A 9 44.74 -46.21 46.13
C ARG A 9 43.72 -45.08 45.85
N LEU A 10 43.76 -43.98 46.61
CA LEU A 10 42.90 -42.81 46.39
C LEU A 10 43.49 -41.83 45.36
N LYS A 11 44.69 -42.08 44.81
CA LYS A 11 45.32 -41.20 43.81
C LYS A 11 44.72 -41.33 42.40
N ASP A 12 43.94 -42.38 42.14
CA ASP A 12 43.37 -42.68 40.82
C ASP A 12 41.83 -42.62 40.81
N TYR A 13 41.22 -41.63 41.49
CA TYR A 13 39.81 -41.32 41.20
C TYR A 13 39.69 -40.87 39.74
N PRO A 14 38.78 -41.46 38.94
CA PRO A 14 38.55 -41.01 37.59
C PRO A 14 38.04 -39.57 37.67
N ARG A 15 38.80 -38.66 37.06
CA ARG A 15 38.54 -37.23 37.12
C ARG A 15 37.11 -36.95 36.64
N THR A 16 36.45 -36.01 37.29
CA THR A 16 35.18 -35.44 36.81
C THR A 16 35.40 -34.96 35.38
N VAL A 17 34.60 -35.44 34.44
CA VAL A 17 34.70 -34.98 33.04
C VAL A 17 33.48 -34.11 32.74
N PRO A 18 33.67 -32.81 32.46
CA PRO A 18 32.56 -31.94 32.12
C PRO A 18 31.88 -32.41 30.83
N GLY A 19 30.57 -32.22 30.78
CA GLY A 19 29.78 -32.53 29.60
C GLY A 19 30.14 -31.64 28.41
N LYS A 20 29.93 -32.15 27.19
CA LYS A 20 30.20 -31.38 25.97
C LYS A 20 29.16 -30.27 25.77
N ASP A 21 29.63 -29.10 25.36
CA ASP A 21 28.78 -27.98 24.96
C ASP A 21 27.96 -28.34 23.71
N VAL A 22 26.71 -27.88 23.67
CA VAL A 22 25.80 -28.06 22.53
C VAL A 22 25.65 -26.72 21.83
N ARG A 23 25.85 -26.70 20.52
CA ARG A 23 25.64 -25.51 19.68
C ARG A 23 24.44 -25.74 18.78
N ILE A 24 23.49 -24.81 18.80
CA ILE A 24 22.34 -24.82 17.88
C ILE A 24 22.25 -23.48 17.19
N THR A 25 21.89 -23.52 15.91
CA THR A 25 21.57 -22.31 15.14
C THR A 25 20.07 -22.33 14.88
N MET A 26 19.40 -21.22 15.15
CA MET A 26 17.98 -21.05 14.86
C MET A 26 17.70 -19.69 14.23
N THR A 27 16.74 -19.65 13.32
CA THR A 27 16.22 -18.39 12.81
C THR A 27 14.98 -18.00 13.62
N ALA A 28 15.03 -16.86 14.29
CA ALA A 28 13.89 -16.32 15.02
C ALA A 28 13.22 -15.21 14.21
N ARG A 29 11.89 -15.10 14.34
CA ARG A 29 11.15 -13.95 13.82
C ARG A 29 11.39 -12.77 14.75
N PHE A 30 11.57 -11.59 14.17
CA PHE A 30 11.83 -10.36 14.94
C PHE A 30 10.78 -10.10 16.04
N ARG A 31 9.50 -10.38 15.74
CA ARG A 31 8.37 -10.26 16.67
C ARG A 31 8.60 -11.00 18.00
N ASP A 32 8.96 -12.27 17.92
CA ASP A 32 9.08 -13.17 19.09
C ASP A 32 10.20 -12.73 20.04
N VAL A 33 11.21 -12.02 19.53
CA VAL A 33 12.37 -11.62 20.33
C VAL A 33 12.24 -10.20 20.89
N VAL A 34 11.52 -9.31 20.21
CA VAL A 34 11.39 -7.90 20.63
C VAL A 34 10.25 -7.66 21.63
N GLU A 35 9.14 -8.37 21.52
CA GLU A 35 7.99 -8.19 22.41
C GLU A 35 7.96 -9.22 23.53
N ASP A 36 8.03 -10.51 23.19
CA ASP A 36 7.88 -11.58 24.18
C ASP A 36 9.16 -11.78 25.01
N ASN A 37 10.31 -11.25 24.56
CA ASN A 37 11.63 -11.46 25.18
C ASN A 37 11.91 -12.95 25.46
N LEU A 38 11.35 -13.86 24.66
CA LEU A 38 11.35 -15.29 24.94
C LEU A 38 11.58 -16.07 23.65
N ILE A 39 12.59 -16.94 23.67
CA ILE A 39 12.84 -17.89 22.59
C ILE A 39 12.56 -19.30 23.07
N ARG A 40 11.88 -20.07 22.22
CA ARG A 40 11.59 -21.49 22.44
C ARG A 40 12.53 -22.30 21.56
N ALA A 41 13.48 -22.97 22.19
CA ALA A 41 14.47 -23.79 21.53
C ALA A 41 14.19 -25.27 21.80
N GLU A 42 14.18 -26.07 20.74
CA GLU A 42 14.25 -27.53 20.84
C GLU A 42 15.65 -27.97 20.43
N TYR A 43 16.29 -28.77 21.28
CA TYR A 43 17.64 -29.24 21.03
C TYR A 43 17.83 -30.66 21.55
N ARG A 44 18.86 -31.33 21.02
CA ARG A 44 19.25 -32.67 21.45
C ARG A 44 20.49 -32.56 22.33
N ARG A 45 20.45 -33.22 23.49
CA ARG A 45 21.63 -33.41 24.34
C ARG A 45 21.78 -34.86 24.73
N ARG A 46 23.02 -35.27 25.00
CA ARG A 46 23.30 -36.59 25.56
C ARG A 46 23.04 -36.58 27.05
N VAL A 47 22.17 -37.46 27.50
CA VAL A 47 21.86 -37.71 28.91
C VAL A 47 22.19 -39.14 29.26
N ARG A 48 22.43 -39.42 30.54
CA ARG A 48 22.67 -40.79 31.02
C ARG A 48 21.48 -41.69 30.70
N CYS A 49 21.77 -42.90 30.23
CA CYS A 49 20.73 -43.88 29.96
C CYS A 49 20.13 -44.38 31.28
N GLN A 50 18.91 -43.94 31.59
CA GLN A 50 18.19 -44.34 32.81
C GLN A 50 17.92 -45.86 32.90
N ALA A 51 18.01 -46.58 31.77
CA ALA A 51 17.78 -48.02 31.73
C ALA A 51 18.98 -48.85 32.21
N CYS A 52 20.22 -48.42 31.90
CA CYS A 52 21.44 -49.17 32.22
C CYS A 52 22.34 -48.49 33.26
N VAL A 53 22.27 -47.16 33.42
CA VAL A 53 23.05 -46.40 34.40
C VAL A 53 22.16 -46.06 35.60
N LYS A 54 21.96 -47.04 36.49
CA LYS A 54 21.02 -46.92 37.64
C LYS A 54 21.70 -46.45 38.93
N SER A 55 22.70 -47.20 39.39
CA SER A 55 23.35 -46.99 40.69
C SER A 55 24.81 -47.42 40.63
N ILE A 56 25.62 -46.88 41.55
CA ILE A 56 26.97 -47.39 41.81
C ILE A 56 26.84 -48.86 42.23
N CYS A 57 27.68 -49.72 41.66
CA CYS A 57 27.68 -51.14 41.96
C CYS A 57 28.00 -51.39 43.45
N ARG A 58 27.07 -51.99 44.18
CA ARG A 58 27.21 -52.26 45.61
C ARG A 58 28.30 -53.27 45.92
N THR A 59 28.64 -54.14 44.96
CA THR A 59 29.60 -55.25 45.11
C THR A 59 31.05 -54.78 45.00
N CYS A 60 31.38 -53.94 44.02
CA CYS A 60 32.75 -53.45 43.85
C CYS A 60 32.97 -52.04 44.43
N ARG A 61 31.90 -51.29 44.76
CA ARG A 61 31.93 -49.91 45.29
C ARG A 61 32.90 -48.98 44.54
N ALA A 62 33.11 -49.24 43.25
CA ALA A 62 34.07 -48.49 42.45
C ALA A 62 33.52 -47.10 42.11
N PRO A 63 34.34 -46.03 42.22
CA PRO A 63 33.87 -44.68 41.99
C PRO A 63 33.94 -44.31 40.49
N TYR A 64 32.84 -44.49 39.77
CA TYR A 64 32.47 -43.77 38.53
C TYR A 64 33.30 -43.94 37.19
N LEU A 65 32.65 -43.63 36.05
CA LEU A 65 32.98 -43.69 34.59
C LEU A 65 34.10 -42.77 33.98
N SER A 66 35.26 -43.28 33.56
CA SER A 66 36.25 -42.50 32.77
C SER A 66 35.92 -42.36 31.25
N GLN A 67 36.38 -41.28 30.58
CA GLN A 67 36.20 -41.04 29.13
C GLN A 67 37.31 -41.60 28.21
N THR A 68 38.53 -41.80 28.71
CA THR A 68 39.69 -42.19 27.87
C THR A 68 40.22 -43.59 28.17
N ALA A 69 39.64 -44.26 29.16
CA ALA A 69 39.91 -45.66 29.48
C ALA A 69 38.70 -46.25 30.22
N PRO A 70 38.25 -47.48 29.93
CA PRO A 70 37.30 -48.12 30.81
C PRO A 70 38.00 -48.45 32.15
N MET A 71 37.65 -47.66 33.17
CA MET A 71 37.41 -48.08 34.55
C MET A 71 38.60 -48.34 35.49
N ALA A 72 38.60 -47.64 36.63
CA ALA A 72 39.22 -48.09 37.88
C ALA A 72 38.22 -48.96 38.66
N GLY A 73 37.76 -50.05 38.04
CA GLY A 73 36.92 -51.08 38.67
C GLY A 73 37.54 -52.44 38.43
N ASP A 74 37.36 -53.39 39.36
CA ASP A 74 37.90 -54.74 39.20
C ASP A 74 37.23 -55.42 37.99
N PRO A 75 37.97 -55.73 36.90
CA PRO A 75 37.42 -56.39 35.71
C PRO A 75 36.83 -57.77 36.03
N SER A 76 37.17 -58.36 37.18
CA SER A 76 36.60 -59.63 37.64
C SER A 76 35.20 -59.48 38.28
N CYS A 77 34.71 -58.26 38.52
CA CYS A 77 33.39 -58.05 39.11
C CYS A 77 32.27 -58.46 38.15
N ARG A 78 31.65 -59.63 38.38
CA ARG A 78 30.55 -60.16 37.54
C ARG A 78 29.29 -59.29 37.51
N ALA A 79 29.06 -58.49 38.55
CA ALA A 79 27.88 -57.64 38.67
C ALA A 79 27.92 -56.41 37.75
N CYS A 80 29.10 -55.81 37.54
CA CYS A 80 29.29 -54.63 36.69
C CYS A 80 30.19 -54.87 35.46
N GLY A 81 30.83 -56.04 35.34
CA GLY A 81 31.76 -56.34 34.23
C GLY A 81 32.94 -55.36 34.17
N GLY A 82 33.44 -54.93 35.33
CA GLY A 82 34.49 -53.92 35.44
C GLY A 82 34.03 -52.46 35.42
N THR A 83 32.74 -52.15 35.20
CA THR A 83 32.29 -50.75 35.03
C THR A 83 31.97 -49.93 36.28
N GLY A 84 31.93 -50.56 37.45
CA GLY A 84 31.54 -49.88 38.69
C GLY A 84 30.07 -49.45 38.76
N ILE A 85 29.25 -49.73 37.74
CA ILE A 85 27.84 -49.31 37.66
C ILE A 85 26.94 -50.53 37.46
N GLU A 86 25.93 -50.63 38.31
CA GLU A 86 24.91 -51.69 38.23
C GLU A 86 24.11 -51.56 36.94
N GLY A 87 24.16 -52.60 36.10
CA GLY A 87 23.38 -52.70 34.86
C GLY A 87 24.07 -52.14 33.61
N PHE A 88 25.27 -51.56 33.73
CA PHE A 88 26.03 -51.02 32.61
C PHE A 88 27.15 -51.98 32.19
N LYS A 89 26.88 -52.86 31.21
CA LYS A 89 27.84 -53.83 30.67
C LYS A 89 28.15 -53.55 29.18
N PRO A 90 29.05 -52.62 28.87
CA PRO A 90 29.31 -52.15 27.51
C PRO A 90 30.07 -53.16 26.62
N TYR A 91 30.85 -54.07 27.23
CA TYR A 91 31.72 -55.02 26.53
C TYR A 91 31.18 -56.46 26.53
N THR A 92 29.88 -56.65 26.80
CA THR A 92 29.24 -57.97 26.85
C THR A 92 28.14 -58.10 25.80
N THR A 93 27.76 -59.33 25.47
CA THR A 93 26.61 -59.64 24.60
C THR A 93 25.26 -59.14 25.19
N GLU A 94 25.17 -58.93 26.50
CA GLU A 94 24.01 -58.36 27.21
C GLU A 94 24.04 -56.82 27.30
N HIS A 95 24.46 -56.12 26.26
CA HIS A 95 24.46 -54.65 26.26
C HIS A 95 23.03 -54.09 26.14
N CYS A 96 22.82 -52.89 26.69
CA CYS A 96 21.50 -52.26 26.66
C CYS A 96 21.14 -51.80 25.25
N SER A 97 20.02 -52.31 24.71
CA SER A 97 19.50 -51.97 23.38
C SER A 97 19.07 -50.51 23.19
N LYS A 98 18.90 -49.75 24.28
CA LYS A 98 18.57 -48.31 24.20
C LYS A 98 19.78 -47.41 23.98
N CYS A 99 20.97 -47.86 24.36
CA CYS A 99 22.19 -47.06 24.26
C CYS A 99 23.34 -47.81 23.58
N ASP A 100 23.13 -49.04 23.11
CA ASP A 100 24.11 -49.94 22.49
C ASP A 100 25.46 -49.96 23.24
N GLY A 101 25.40 -50.05 24.56
CA GLY A 101 26.59 -50.07 25.42
C GLY A 101 27.30 -48.72 25.61
N GLN A 102 26.81 -47.60 25.05
CA GLN A 102 27.46 -46.28 25.19
C GLN A 102 27.15 -45.55 26.51
N GLY A 103 26.06 -45.93 27.20
CA GLY A 103 25.68 -45.35 28.51
C GLY A 103 25.05 -43.96 28.45
N LEU A 104 25.06 -43.33 27.28
CA LEU A 104 24.41 -42.06 26.98
C LEU A 104 23.35 -42.26 25.89
N VAL A 105 22.25 -41.52 25.99
CA VAL A 105 21.18 -41.50 24.98
C VAL A 105 20.89 -40.06 24.58
N ASP A 106 20.55 -39.85 23.31
CA ASP A 106 20.13 -38.54 22.82
C ASP A 106 18.70 -38.26 23.28
N GLN A 107 18.53 -37.23 24.10
CA GLN A 107 17.22 -36.75 24.55
C GLN A 107 16.90 -35.40 23.91
N ARG A 108 15.66 -35.27 23.41
CA ARG A 108 15.11 -33.99 22.97
C ARG A 108 14.58 -33.22 24.17
N GLU A 109 15.04 -32.00 24.34
CA GLU A 109 14.59 -31.09 25.41
C GLU A 109 14.10 -29.76 24.80
N ARG A 110 13.03 -29.22 25.37
CA ARG A 110 12.46 -27.92 24.99
C ARG A 110 12.69 -26.95 26.13
N ILE A 111 13.39 -25.85 25.85
CA ILE A 111 13.69 -24.81 26.83
C ILE A 111 13.10 -23.47 26.38
N LYS A 112 12.55 -22.74 27.35
CA LYS A 112 12.19 -21.32 27.21
C LYS A 112 13.33 -20.50 27.79
N VAL A 113 13.98 -19.71 26.96
CA VAL A 113 15.09 -18.84 27.39
C VAL A 113 14.62 -17.40 27.26
N ALA A 114 14.73 -16.65 28.35
CA ALA A 114 14.53 -15.20 28.32
C ALA A 114 15.69 -14.55 27.57
N VAL A 115 15.37 -13.75 26.57
CA VAL A 115 16.31 -13.12 25.66
C VAL A 115 16.20 -11.62 25.86
N ARG A 116 17.35 -10.96 26.07
CA ARG A 116 17.37 -9.50 26.01
C ARG A 116 17.06 -9.06 24.58
N PRO A 117 16.29 -7.98 24.36
CA PRO A 117 15.88 -7.58 23.02
C PRO A 117 17.08 -7.56 22.08
N PRO A 118 16.98 -8.23 20.91
CA PRO A 118 18.09 -8.35 20.00
C PRO A 118 18.36 -6.99 19.38
N HIS A 119 19.64 -6.68 19.21
CA HIS A 119 20.07 -5.48 18.53
C HIS A 119 19.72 -5.61 17.04
N ILE A 120 19.11 -4.59 16.43
CA ILE A 120 18.76 -4.65 14.99
C ILE A 120 20.03 -4.79 14.14
N ASP A 121 21.14 -4.18 14.59
CA ASP A 121 22.42 -4.15 13.88
C ASP A 121 23.15 -5.51 13.88
N SER A 122 22.81 -6.40 14.81
CA SER A 122 23.45 -7.71 14.95
C SER A 122 22.47 -8.81 14.55
N SER A 123 22.51 -9.17 13.27
CA SER A 123 21.69 -10.26 12.72
C SER A 123 21.93 -11.59 13.44
N ARG A 124 23.10 -11.78 14.08
CA ARG A 124 23.46 -12.99 14.84
C ARG A 124 23.94 -12.65 16.24
N PHE A 125 23.38 -13.31 17.24
CA PHE A 125 23.88 -13.25 18.61
C PHE A 125 23.84 -14.64 19.27
N VAL A 126 24.73 -14.85 20.24
CA VAL A 126 24.87 -16.13 20.93
C VAL A 126 24.37 -16.01 22.36
N ILE A 127 23.36 -16.79 22.71
CA ILE A 127 22.87 -16.93 24.08
C ILE A 127 23.55 -18.14 24.71
N LYS A 128 24.25 -17.92 25.83
CA LYS A 128 24.87 -19.00 26.62
C LYS A 128 23.97 -19.38 27.80
N VAL A 129 23.50 -20.62 27.82
CA VAL A 129 22.73 -21.19 28.94
C VAL A 129 23.58 -22.25 29.63
N LYS A 130 24.00 -21.98 30.88
CA LYS A 130 24.84 -22.90 31.67
C LYS A 130 24.06 -24.17 32.05
N GLY A 131 24.74 -25.31 32.08
CA GLY A 131 24.22 -26.58 32.59
C GLY A 131 23.17 -27.29 31.73
N ARG A 132 22.88 -26.76 30.54
CA ARG A 132 21.88 -27.28 29.58
C ARG A 132 22.48 -28.01 28.39
N GLY A 133 23.81 -28.12 28.31
CA GLY A 133 24.51 -28.95 27.33
C GLY A 133 24.43 -30.44 27.69
N SER A 134 25.35 -31.23 27.12
CA SER A 134 25.38 -32.67 27.40
C SER A 134 25.75 -32.94 28.86
N GLU A 135 25.26 -34.06 29.40
CA GLU A 135 25.55 -34.48 30.77
C GLU A 135 27.04 -34.85 30.92
N GLY A 136 27.64 -34.41 32.02
CA GLY A 136 29.02 -34.75 32.37
C GLY A 136 29.15 -36.19 32.89
N LEU A 137 30.36 -36.73 32.85
CA LEU A 137 30.67 -38.04 33.43
C LEU A 137 31.30 -37.86 34.82
N ASN A 138 31.08 -38.83 35.71
CA ASN A 138 31.61 -38.86 37.09
C ASN A 138 31.14 -37.73 38.00
N GLY A 139 29.92 -37.23 37.81
CA GLY A 139 29.47 -36.05 38.53
C GLY A 139 30.15 -34.76 38.04
N GLY A 140 30.78 -34.78 36.87
CA GLY A 140 31.18 -33.57 36.17
C GLY A 140 29.96 -32.72 35.81
N GLU A 141 30.15 -31.39 35.80
CA GLU A 141 29.08 -30.46 35.45
C GLU A 141 28.60 -30.68 34.01
N ASN A 142 27.32 -30.39 33.78
CA ASN A 142 26.76 -30.40 32.43
C ASN A 142 27.39 -29.27 31.59
N GLY A 143 27.60 -29.55 30.30
CA GLY A 143 28.06 -28.53 29.35
C GLY A 143 27.10 -27.34 29.23
N ALA A 144 27.49 -26.31 28.50
CA ALA A 144 26.64 -25.18 28.17
C ALA A 144 25.90 -25.39 26.85
N LEU A 145 24.68 -24.84 26.75
CA LEU A 145 23.97 -24.68 25.48
C LEU A 145 24.27 -23.29 24.92
N HIS A 146 24.83 -23.25 23.72
CA HIS A 146 25.08 -22.05 22.95
C HIS A 146 24.05 -21.96 21.83
N ILE A 147 23.12 -21.02 21.95
CA ILE A 147 22.07 -20.77 20.96
C ILE A 147 22.51 -19.59 20.11
N GLU A 148 22.87 -19.86 18.86
CA GLU A 148 23.09 -18.83 17.85
C GLU A 148 21.74 -18.49 17.22
N VAL A 149 21.25 -17.29 17.50
CA VAL A 149 19.97 -16.80 16.98
C VAL A 149 20.25 -15.86 15.83
N GLU A 150 19.72 -16.19 14.66
CA GLU A 150 19.69 -15.30 13.50
C GLU A 150 18.33 -14.62 13.41
N VAL A 151 18.28 -13.30 13.54
CA VAL A 151 17.04 -12.52 13.43
C VAL A 151 16.93 -11.94 12.03
N LYS A 152 15.91 -12.35 11.29
CA LYS A 152 15.61 -11.78 9.97
C LYS A 152 14.74 -10.54 10.13
N ALA A 153 15.20 -9.42 9.60
CA ALA A 153 14.39 -8.20 9.49
C ALA A 153 13.15 -8.47 8.59
N PRO A 154 11.99 -7.87 8.91
CA PRO A 154 10.83 -7.95 8.02
C PRO A 154 11.11 -7.29 6.67
N ARG A 155 10.47 -7.80 5.61
CA ARG A 155 10.60 -7.27 4.25
C ARG A 155 10.13 -5.80 4.21
N GLY A 156 10.85 -4.95 3.48
CA GLY A 156 10.48 -3.54 3.27
C GLY A 156 11.08 -2.55 4.29
N PHE A 157 11.80 -3.03 5.32
CA PHE A 157 12.47 -2.17 6.28
C PHE A 157 13.96 -2.02 5.95
N LYS A 158 14.44 -0.78 5.94
CA LYS A 158 15.86 -0.42 5.93
C LYS A 158 16.28 -0.05 7.34
N VAL A 159 17.38 -0.65 7.82
CA VAL A 159 17.92 -0.38 9.15
C VAL A 159 18.77 0.89 9.12
N ASP A 160 18.54 1.78 10.09
CA ASP A 160 19.25 3.06 10.26
C ASP A 160 19.61 3.22 11.75
N GLY A 161 20.61 2.46 12.21
CA GLY A 161 20.93 2.30 13.63
C GLY A 161 19.73 1.76 14.42
N LYS A 162 19.31 2.47 15.48
CA LYS A 162 18.10 2.10 16.24
C LYS A 162 16.79 2.40 15.52
N HIS A 163 16.84 3.22 14.47
CA HIS A 163 15.68 3.61 13.69
C HIS A 163 15.48 2.67 12.50
N LEU A 164 14.22 2.56 12.06
CA LEU A 164 13.86 1.80 10.87
C LEU A 164 13.22 2.73 9.86
N ARG A 165 13.52 2.54 8.58
CA ARG A 165 12.88 3.26 7.47
C ARG A 165 12.02 2.32 6.65
N ALA A 166 10.78 2.68 6.37
CA ALA A 166 9.88 1.90 5.53
C ALA A 166 9.03 2.81 4.64
N PRO A 167 8.76 2.44 3.38
CA PRO A 167 7.80 3.15 2.57
C PRO A 167 6.37 2.88 3.08
N VAL A 168 5.51 3.89 3.07
CA VAL A 168 4.06 3.72 3.28
C VAL A 168 3.32 4.33 2.10
N GLU A 169 2.36 3.58 1.56
CA GLU A 169 1.51 4.05 0.47
C GLU A 169 0.26 4.67 1.07
N VAL A 170 0.05 5.96 0.78
CA VAL A 170 -1.04 6.76 1.35
C VAL A 170 -1.92 7.25 0.21
N PRO A 171 -3.23 6.97 0.22
CA PRO A 171 -4.17 7.58 -0.72
C PRO A 171 -4.16 9.11 -0.61
N TYR A 172 -4.29 9.83 -1.71
CA TYR A 172 -4.36 11.30 -1.67
C TYR A 172 -5.52 11.78 -0.79
N LEU A 173 -6.65 11.05 -0.82
CA LEU A 173 -7.81 11.32 0.03
C LEU A 173 -7.49 11.38 1.53
N ALA A 174 -6.52 10.60 2.01
CA ALA A 174 -6.15 10.56 3.43
C ALA A 174 -5.52 11.87 3.92
N MET A 175 -5.05 12.74 3.01
CA MET A 175 -4.57 14.08 3.37
C MET A 175 -5.70 15.07 3.68
N VAL A 176 -6.88 14.82 3.12
CA VAL A 176 -8.05 15.72 3.22
C VAL A 176 -9.05 15.19 4.25
N LEU A 177 -9.18 13.87 4.35
CA LEU A 177 -10.16 13.19 5.18
C LEU A 177 -9.47 12.29 6.22
N PRO A 178 -10.05 12.13 7.43
CA PRO A 178 -9.54 11.22 8.44
C PRO A 178 -9.80 9.76 8.01
N VAL A 179 -8.87 9.21 7.24
CA VAL A 179 -8.91 7.83 6.74
C VAL A 179 -7.83 7.00 7.43
N GLU A 180 -8.14 5.73 7.70
CA GLU A 180 -7.15 4.79 8.20
C GLU A 180 -6.24 4.30 7.07
N VAL A 181 -4.92 4.34 7.32
CA VAL A 181 -3.89 3.87 6.40
C VAL A 181 -3.20 2.63 6.96
N ASP A 182 -2.82 1.73 6.05
CA ASP A 182 -2.06 0.51 6.35
C ASP A 182 -0.57 0.82 6.54
N TYR A 183 -0.09 0.78 7.79
CA TYR A 183 1.31 0.99 8.14
C TYR A 183 2.05 -0.34 8.33
N PRO A 184 3.18 -0.56 7.63
CA PRO A 184 4.02 -1.72 7.89
C PRO A 184 4.71 -1.56 9.24
N THR A 185 4.46 -2.47 10.18
CA THR A 185 5.11 -2.52 11.49
C THR A 185 5.90 -3.83 11.65
N LEU A 186 6.70 -3.93 12.71
CA LEU A 186 7.46 -5.14 13.04
C LEU A 186 6.56 -6.34 13.40
N GLU A 187 5.29 -6.10 13.72
CA GLU A 187 4.29 -7.13 14.03
C GLU A 187 3.49 -7.58 12.79
N GLY A 188 3.61 -6.86 11.67
CA GLY A 188 2.76 -6.98 10.50
C GLY A 188 2.18 -5.63 10.07
N ILE A 189 1.23 -5.66 9.14
CA ILE A 189 0.52 -4.46 8.68
C ILE A 189 -0.54 -4.10 9.72
N LYS A 190 -0.57 -2.83 10.17
CA LYS A 190 -1.56 -2.31 11.11
C LYS A 190 -2.20 -1.04 10.58
N ARG A 191 -3.49 -0.86 10.84
CA ARG A 191 -4.24 0.34 10.47
C ARG A 191 -4.17 1.40 11.55
N TYR A 192 -3.88 2.63 11.14
CA TYR A 192 -3.92 3.80 12.00
C TYR A 192 -4.49 4.99 11.21
N PRO A 193 -5.15 5.95 11.86
CA PRO A 193 -5.55 7.20 11.22
C PRO A 193 -4.31 7.92 10.67
N PHE A 194 -4.43 8.44 9.44
CA PHE A 194 -3.40 9.31 8.88
C PHE A 194 -3.36 10.64 9.66
N ILE A 195 -2.18 11.25 9.74
CA ILE A 195 -2.03 12.51 10.49
C ILE A 195 -2.65 13.67 9.69
N ASP A 196 -3.49 14.45 10.33
CA ASP A 196 -4.04 15.69 9.77
C ASP A 196 -2.93 16.68 9.42
N ASN A 197 -3.10 17.44 8.33
CA ASN A 197 -2.16 18.47 7.88
C ASN A 197 -0.73 17.97 7.61
N TYR A 198 -0.59 16.71 7.18
CA TYR A 198 0.71 16.20 6.74
C TYR A 198 1.26 17.03 5.57
N THR A 199 2.51 17.49 5.71
CA THR A 199 3.22 18.17 4.62
C THR A 199 3.91 17.13 3.73
N PRO A 200 3.63 17.06 2.41
CA PRO A 200 4.32 16.15 1.51
C PRO A 200 5.84 16.26 1.62
N GLY A 201 6.51 15.13 1.79
CA GLY A 201 7.97 15.04 1.97
C GLY A 201 8.44 15.17 3.43
N ALA A 202 7.58 15.53 4.38
CA ALA A 202 7.94 15.50 5.79
C ALA A 202 8.07 14.04 6.30
N PRO A 203 9.11 13.69 7.06
CA PRO A 203 9.20 12.33 7.60
C PRO A 203 8.12 12.07 8.66
N LEU A 204 7.38 10.97 8.49
CA LEU A 204 6.39 10.53 9.47
C LEU A 204 7.05 9.57 10.48
N PHE A 205 6.84 9.78 11.78
CA PHE A 205 7.50 8.97 12.81
C PHE A 205 6.52 8.23 13.71
N PHE A 206 6.69 6.91 13.83
CA PHE A 206 6.12 6.11 14.89
C PHE A 206 7.14 5.93 16.02
N ARG A 207 6.90 6.64 17.12
CA ARG A 207 7.79 6.68 18.29
C ARG A 207 7.81 5.35 19.02
N GLY A 208 8.99 4.91 19.46
CA GLY A 208 9.17 3.70 20.29
C GLY A 208 8.74 2.40 19.61
N ARG A 209 8.62 2.39 18.29
CA ARG A 209 8.22 1.22 17.49
C ARG A 209 9.35 0.66 16.63
N GLY A 210 10.54 1.27 16.68
CA GLY A 210 11.76 0.78 16.03
C GLY A 210 12.36 -0.40 16.79
N GLY A 211 13.69 -0.51 16.87
CA GLY A 211 14.32 -1.53 17.71
C GLY A 211 15.47 -0.99 18.54
N TYR A 212 16.37 -1.89 18.93
CA TYR A 212 17.37 -1.64 19.96
C TYR A 212 18.78 -1.64 19.36
N THR A 213 19.67 -0.83 19.94
CA THR A 213 21.10 -0.78 19.63
C THR A 213 21.91 -1.15 20.88
N HIS A 214 23.14 -1.62 20.69
CA HIS A 214 23.98 -2.08 21.79
C HIS A 214 24.26 -0.96 22.80
N GLY A 215 23.95 -1.19 24.07
CA GLY A 215 24.21 -0.25 25.16
C GLY A 215 23.13 0.84 25.38
N ASP A 216 22.15 0.97 24.49
CA ASP A 216 21.01 1.89 24.68
C ASP A 216 19.73 1.08 24.98
N PRO A 217 19.14 1.21 26.19
CA PRO A 217 17.89 0.55 26.52
C PRO A 217 16.69 1.17 25.80
N ASN A 218 16.82 2.36 25.21
CA ASN A 218 15.72 3.05 24.56
C ASN A 218 15.44 2.47 23.17
N ARG A 219 14.16 2.18 22.94
CA ARG A 219 13.68 1.73 21.63
C ARG A 219 13.69 2.90 20.64
N GLY A 220 14.23 2.67 19.45
CA GLY A 220 14.19 3.64 18.37
C GLY A 220 12.79 3.82 17.76
N ASN A 221 12.74 4.62 16.70
CA ASN A 221 11.50 4.99 16.00
C ASN A 221 11.44 4.35 14.62
N ILE A 222 10.24 4.13 14.09
CA ILE A 222 10.06 3.87 12.65
C ILE A 222 9.81 5.21 11.96
N ARG A 223 10.59 5.50 10.94
CA ARG A 223 10.42 6.61 10.00
C ARG A 223 9.73 6.05 8.75
N TYR A 224 8.55 6.56 8.44
CA TYR A 224 7.85 6.24 7.21
C TYR A 224 8.14 7.30 6.15
N ASP A 225 8.55 6.83 4.99
CA ASP A 225 8.64 7.66 3.79
C ASP A 225 7.31 7.53 3.05
N VAL A 226 6.50 8.60 3.11
CA VAL A 226 5.14 8.60 2.54
C VAL A 226 5.22 8.73 1.02
N LYS A 227 4.63 7.74 0.34
CA LYS A 227 4.41 7.75 -1.09
C LYS A 227 2.91 7.93 -1.34
N LEU A 228 2.54 9.03 -1.98
CA LEU A 228 1.14 9.26 -2.37
C LEU A 228 0.79 8.33 -3.54
N VAL A 229 -0.34 7.63 -3.42
CA VAL A 229 -0.84 6.71 -4.44
C VAL A 229 -2.25 7.12 -4.83
N GLY A 230 -2.48 7.18 -6.15
CA GLY A 230 -3.80 7.42 -6.72
C GLY A 230 -4.74 6.27 -6.41
N SER A 231 -5.78 6.49 -5.60
CA SER A 231 -6.82 5.48 -5.40
C SER A 231 -7.80 5.44 -6.59
N ASP A 232 -8.49 4.31 -6.80
CA ASP A 232 -9.53 4.23 -7.84
C ASP A 232 -10.66 5.24 -7.58
N LEU A 233 -10.91 5.56 -6.31
CA LEU A 233 -11.85 6.60 -5.90
C LEU A 233 -11.44 8.00 -6.40
N GLU A 234 -10.13 8.29 -6.43
CA GLU A 234 -9.60 9.58 -6.90
C GLU A 234 -9.72 9.73 -8.42
N LYS A 235 -9.55 8.63 -9.16
CA LYS A 235 -9.79 8.63 -10.62
C LYS A 235 -11.25 8.94 -10.92
N LEU A 236 -12.17 8.25 -10.23
CA LEU A 236 -13.60 8.49 -10.36
C LEU A 236 -13.99 9.91 -9.97
N ALA A 237 -13.39 10.47 -8.92
CA ALA A 237 -13.64 11.84 -8.51
C ALA A 237 -13.17 12.85 -9.57
N ALA A 238 -11.98 12.63 -10.16
CA ALA A 238 -11.45 13.50 -11.22
C ALA A 238 -12.31 13.46 -12.49
N GLU A 239 -12.71 12.26 -12.93
CA GLU A 239 -13.63 12.08 -14.06
C GLU A 239 -14.96 12.80 -13.79
N ARG A 240 -15.52 12.65 -12.59
CA ARG A 240 -16.79 13.29 -12.24
C ARG A 240 -16.70 14.82 -12.20
N ILE A 241 -15.59 15.38 -11.74
CA ILE A 241 -15.37 16.83 -11.75
C ILE A 241 -15.33 17.34 -13.19
N GLN A 242 -14.61 16.67 -14.09
CA GLN A 242 -14.54 17.04 -15.51
C GLN A 242 -15.91 16.97 -16.20
N GLU A 243 -16.71 15.93 -15.89
CA GLU A 243 -18.08 15.83 -16.40
C GLU A 243 -18.96 17.00 -15.94
N LEU A 244 -18.86 17.39 -14.65
CA LEU A 244 -19.62 18.52 -14.13
C LEU A 244 -19.19 19.85 -14.73
N GLU A 245 -17.89 20.06 -14.94
CA GLU A 245 -17.36 21.26 -15.56
C GLU A 245 -17.82 21.39 -17.02
N SER A 246 -17.68 20.31 -17.80
CA SER A 246 -18.13 20.29 -19.20
C SER A 246 -19.65 20.41 -19.34
N GLY A 247 -20.42 19.76 -18.46
CA GLY A 247 -21.87 19.94 -18.38
C GLY A 247 -22.25 21.40 -18.10
N ARG A 248 -21.58 22.05 -17.16
CA ARG A 248 -21.83 23.47 -16.85
C ARG A 248 -21.48 24.40 -18.00
N GLU A 249 -20.39 24.15 -18.73
CA GLU A 249 -20.02 24.95 -19.90
C GLU A 249 -21.08 24.85 -21.02
N GLU A 250 -21.61 23.64 -21.24
CA GLU A 250 -22.67 23.41 -22.21
C GLU A 250 -23.99 24.07 -21.79
N GLU A 251 -24.39 23.95 -20.52
CA GLU A 251 -25.58 24.64 -19.98
C GLU A 251 -25.48 26.16 -20.15
N VAL A 252 -24.32 26.76 -19.84
CA VAL A 252 -24.10 28.21 -20.02
C VAL A 252 -24.16 28.60 -21.50
N ARG A 253 -23.61 27.77 -22.39
CA ARG A 253 -23.68 28.01 -23.84
C ARG A 253 -25.12 27.96 -24.34
N GLN A 254 -25.87 26.93 -23.96
CA GLN A 254 -27.28 26.77 -24.34
C GLN A 254 -28.12 27.94 -23.84
N ALA A 255 -27.97 28.32 -22.57
CA ALA A 255 -28.67 29.46 -22.00
C ALA A 255 -28.34 30.77 -22.74
N ARG A 256 -27.07 30.99 -23.11
CA ARG A 256 -26.66 32.15 -23.91
C ARG A 256 -27.31 32.15 -25.29
N ASP A 257 -27.29 31.02 -25.99
CA ASP A 257 -27.84 30.87 -27.34
C ASP A 257 -29.36 31.07 -27.36
N GLU A 258 -30.07 30.50 -26.40
CA GLU A 258 -31.52 30.71 -26.22
C GLU A 258 -31.85 32.17 -25.92
N THR A 259 -31.04 32.82 -25.07
CA THR A 259 -31.23 34.23 -24.73
C THR A 259 -31.02 35.15 -25.94
N ILE A 260 -29.98 34.89 -26.75
CA ILE A 260 -29.72 35.67 -27.98
C ILE A 260 -30.86 35.48 -28.98
N LYS A 261 -31.34 34.25 -29.17
CA LYS A 261 -32.49 33.97 -30.05
C LYS A 261 -33.73 34.72 -29.57
N ALA A 262 -34.08 34.62 -28.29
CA ALA A 262 -35.25 35.30 -27.72
C ALA A 262 -35.17 36.83 -27.88
N LEU A 263 -34.03 37.45 -27.50
CA LEU A 263 -33.80 38.88 -27.66
C LEU A 263 -33.87 39.32 -29.13
N THR A 264 -33.33 38.51 -30.04
CA THR A 264 -33.41 38.78 -31.48
C THR A 264 -34.86 38.81 -31.91
N THR A 265 -35.63 37.77 -31.59
CA THR A 265 -37.06 37.67 -31.94
C THR A 265 -37.87 38.84 -31.37
N ASP A 266 -37.62 39.26 -30.14
CA ASP A 266 -38.32 40.38 -29.49
C ASP A 266 -38.00 41.75 -30.14
N LEU A 267 -36.81 41.92 -30.73
CA LEU A 267 -36.39 43.16 -31.39
C LEU A 267 -36.88 43.29 -32.83
N LEU A 268 -37.27 42.19 -33.49
CA LEU A 268 -37.69 42.20 -34.90
C LEU A 268 -38.83 43.16 -35.20
N PRO A 269 -39.93 43.23 -34.41
CA PRO A 269 -41.03 44.15 -34.71
C PRO A 269 -40.60 45.62 -34.75
N ALA A 270 -39.58 46.00 -33.96
CA ALA A 270 -39.02 47.34 -33.97
C ALA A 270 -38.24 47.62 -35.26
N ILE A 271 -37.43 46.66 -35.71
CA ILE A 271 -36.71 46.75 -36.99
C ILE A 271 -37.71 46.82 -38.15
N ASP A 272 -38.71 45.93 -38.17
CA ASP A 272 -39.74 45.90 -39.20
C ASP A 272 -40.56 47.20 -39.24
N GLY A 273 -40.85 47.77 -38.07
CA GLY A 273 -41.51 49.07 -37.96
C GLY A 273 -40.69 50.20 -38.59
N LEU A 274 -39.37 50.21 -38.36
CA LEU A 274 -38.45 51.17 -38.97
C LEU A 274 -38.34 50.98 -40.49
N GLU A 275 -38.24 49.73 -40.96
CA GLU A 275 -38.20 49.40 -42.39
C GLU A 275 -39.49 49.86 -43.11
N LYS A 276 -40.67 49.60 -42.51
CA LYS A 276 -41.96 50.07 -43.02
C LYS A 276 -42.07 51.59 -43.02
N ALA A 277 -41.56 52.26 -41.99
CA ALA A 277 -41.56 53.72 -41.92
C ALA A 277 -40.75 54.33 -43.08
N ILE A 278 -39.54 53.82 -43.34
CA ILE A 278 -38.71 54.21 -44.49
C ILE A 278 -39.47 54.00 -45.82
N GLY A 279 -40.10 52.83 -46.00
CA GLY A 279 -40.85 52.50 -47.22
C GLY A 279 -42.04 53.43 -47.49
N SER A 280 -42.64 54.00 -46.44
CA SER A 280 -43.76 54.94 -46.56
C SER A 280 -43.35 56.38 -46.91
N MET A 281 -42.09 56.75 -46.66
CA MET A 281 -41.56 58.09 -46.90
C MET A 281 -41.20 58.28 -48.37
N THR A 282 -42.14 58.70 -49.21
CA THR A 282 -41.95 58.86 -50.67
C THR A 282 -41.86 60.31 -51.14
N GLY A 283 -42.07 61.30 -50.26
CA GLY A 283 -42.11 62.70 -50.61
C GLY A 283 -40.73 63.35 -50.79
N PRO A 284 -40.62 64.43 -51.60
CA PRO A 284 -39.36 65.15 -51.82
C PRO A 284 -38.82 65.85 -50.56
N GLY A 285 -39.63 66.06 -49.52
CA GLY A 285 -39.22 66.59 -48.22
C GLY A 285 -38.70 65.55 -47.21
N ASP A 286 -38.84 64.26 -47.51
CA ASP A 286 -38.57 63.19 -46.55
C ASP A 286 -37.11 62.70 -46.57
N ALA A 287 -36.31 63.20 -47.51
CA ALA A 287 -34.96 62.67 -47.79
C ALA A 287 -34.04 62.63 -46.55
N ALA A 288 -34.05 63.69 -45.74
CA ALA A 288 -33.23 63.75 -44.52
C ALA A 288 -33.70 62.75 -43.44
N HIS A 289 -35.02 62.57 -43.28
CA HIS A 289 -35.58 61.62 -42.32
C HIS A 289 -35.32 60.17 -42.74
N ARG A 290 -35.47 59.88 -44.05
CA ARG A 290 -35.18 58.56 -44.62
C ARG A 290 -33.71 58.17 -44.38
N GLN A 291 -32.79 59.08 -44.71
CA GLN A 291 -31.35 58.87 -44.48
C GLN A 291 -31.03 58.61 -43.01
N GLY A 292 -31.64 59.36 -42.08
CA GLY A 292 -31.43 59.15 -40.64
C GLY A 292 -31.93 57.79 -40.15
N LEU A 293 -33.10 57.34 -40.61
CA LEU A 293 -33.64 56.03 -40.26
C LEU A 293 -32.84 54.88 -40.86
N GLU A 294 -32.35 55.01 -42.10
CA GLU A 294 -31.46 54.04 -42.73
C GLU A 294 -30.18 53.83 -41.91
N MET A 295 -29.59 54.91 -41.37
CA MET A 295 -28.41 54.82 -40.49
C MET A 295 -28.71 54.06 -39.18
N ILE A 296 -29.90 54.26 -38.60
CA ILE A 296 -30.31 53.58 -37.36
C ILE A 296 -30.50 52.07 -37.59
N ILE A 297 -31.17 51.69 -38.69
CA ILE A 297 -31.35 50.28 -39.06
C ILE A 297 -29.99 49.64 -39.31
N GLN A 298 -29.09 50.33 -40.01
CA GLN A 298 -27.73 49.83 -40.26
C GLN A 298 -26.99 49.60 -38.94
N MET A 299 -27.04 50.55 -37.99
CA MET A 299 -26.42 50.42 -36.68
C MET A 299 -27.01 49.24 -35.87
N GLN A 300 -28.32 49.01 -35.93
CA GLN A 300 -28.98 47.88 -35.27
C GLN A 300 -28.54 46.54 -35.88
N ARG A 301 -28.49 46.45 -37.22
CA ARG A 301 -28.02 45.24 -37.92
C ARG A 301 -26.56 44.93 -37.61
N GLU A 302 -25.70 45.94 -37.55
CA GLU A 302 -24.30 45.77 -37.15
C GLU A 302 -24.17 45.29 -35.70
N ALA A 303 -24.99 45.81 -34.78
CA ALA A 303 -25.02 45.35 -33.39
C ALA A 303 -25.47 43.88 -33.28
N LEU A 304 -26.50 43.48 -34.03
CA LEU A 304 -26.94 42.08 -34.11
C LEU A 304 -25.86 41.16 -34.71
N ALA A 305 -25.19 41.61 -35.77
CA ALA A 305 -24.11 40.87 -36.41
C ALA A 305 -22.90 40.66 -35.48
N GLN A 306 -22.55 41.62 -34.63
CA GLN A 306 -21.51 41.46 -33.61
C GLN A 306 -21.79 40.33 -32.62
N HIS A 307 -23.07 39.99 -32.43
CA HIS A 307 -23.51 38.89 -31.58
C HIS A 307 -23.81 37.60 -32.36
N GLY A 308 -23.43 37.51 -33.64
CA GLY A 308 -23.58 36.30 -34.45
C GLY A 308 -24.97 36.11 -35.09
N VAL A 309 -25.80 37.16 -35.09
CA VAL A 309 -27.09 37.17 -35.77
C VAL A 309 -26.90 37.69 -37.19
N GLU A 310 -27.29 36.88 -38.17
CA GLU A 310 -27.10 37.16 -39.59
C GLU A 310 -28.45 37.36 -40.29
N VAL A 311 -28.49 38.26 -41.28
CA VAL A 311 -29.66 38.43 -42.15
C VAL A 311 -29.78 37.24 -43.10
N ILE A 312 -30.98 36.67 -43.24
CA ILE A 312 -31.27 35.61 -44.21
C ILE A 312 -31.49 36.26 -45.58
N PRO A 313 -30.61 36.01 -46.57
CA PRO A 313 -30.78 36.59 -47.89
C PRO A 313 -31.90 35.83 -48.64
N ALA A 314 -32.98 36.53 -49.01
CA ALA A 314 -34.13 35.91 -49.66
C ALA A 314 -34.42 36.50 -51.06
N GLU A 315 -34.14 37.77 -51.31
CA GLU A 315 -34.49 38.41 -52.59
C GLU A 315 -33.76 37.74 -53.77
N ARG A 316 -34.51 37.43 -54.84
CA ARG A 316 -34.01 36.75 -56.06
C ARG A 316 -33.42 35.36 -55.82
N GLN A 317 -33.58 34.80 -54.62
CA GLN A 317 -33.20 33.42 -54.34
C GLN A 317 -34.33 32.46 -54.67
N ARG A 318 -34.00 31.17 -54.77
CA ARG A 318 -35.01 30.12 -54.85
C ARG A 318 -35.69 29.99 -53.50
N PHE A 319 -37.01 29.90 -53.50
CA PHE A 319 -37.77 29.69 -52.28
C PHE A 319 -37.41 28.36 -51.62
N ASP A 320 -37.36 28.39 -50.29
CA ASP A 320 -36.98 27.27 -49.44
C ASP A 320 -37.92 27.33 -48.21
N PRO A 321 -38.86 26.37 -48.08
CA PRO A 321 -39.82 26.38 -46.98
C PRO A 321 -39.19 26.33 -45.58
N GLU A 322 -37.95 25.84 -45.45
CA GLU A 322 -37.26 25.79 -44.15
C GLU A 322 -36.61 27.14 -43.78
N ARG A 323 -36.46 28.03 -44.76
CA ARG A 323 -35.71 29.29 -44.62
C ARG A 323 -36.48 30.54 -45.05
N HIS A 324 -37.68 30.40 -45.62
CA HIS A 324 -38.49 31.48 -46.15
C HIS A 324 -39.98 31.25 -45.84
N GLU A 325 -40.72 32.33 -45.54
CA GLU A 325 -42.17 32.29 -45.38
C GLU A 325 -42.85 32.87 -46.63
N ALA A 326 -43.76 32.12 -47.26
CA ALA A 326 -44.48 32.59 -48.44
C ALA A 326 -45.76 33.32 -48.05
N VAL A 327 -45.86 34.61 -48.36
CA VAL A 327 -47.01 35.46 -48.00
C VAL A 327 -47.81 35.97 -49.21
N GLY A 328 -47.37 35.65 -50.43
CA GLY A 328 -48.10 35.98 -51.65
C GLY A 328 -47.46 35.46 -52.93
N ILE A 329 -48.22 35.50 -54.02
CA ILE A 329 -47.77 35.07 -55.35
C ILE A 329 -47.81 36.25 -56.30
N ASP A 330 -46.72 36.43 -57.05
CA ASP A 330 -46.63 37.37 -58.15
C ASP A 330 -46.75 36.63 -59.48
N HIS A 331 -47.59 37.15 -60.37
CA HIS A 331 -47.92 36.54 -61.65
C HIS A 331 -47.20 37.18 -62.83
N ASN A 332 -46.47 38.29 -62.63
CA ASN A 332 -45.94 39.07 -63.75
C ASN A 332 -44.49 39.50 -63.55
N THR A 333 -43.58 38.52 -63.55
CA THR A 333 -42.14 38.79 -63.48
C THR A 333 -41.38 37.93 -64.50
N GLY A 334 -40.29 38.47 -65.06
CA GLY A 334 -39.37 37.75 -65.95
C GLY A 334 -38.51 36.69 -65.25
N LEU A 335 -38.84 36.35 -64.00
CA LEU A 335 -38.08 35.43 -63.15
C LEU A 335 -38.65 33.99 -63.23
N GLY A 336 -37.85 33.00 -62.83
CA GLY A 336 -38.23 31.58 -62.84
C GLY A 336 -39.30 31.25 -61.78
N LYS A 337 -40.07 30.17 -62.00
CA LYS A 337 -41.08 29.69 -61.02
C LYS A 337 -40.41 29.35 -59.67
N GLY A 338 -41.02 29.79 -58.57
CA GLY A 338 -40.51 29.54 -57.21
C GLY A 338 -39.28 30.37 -56.83
N VAL A 339 -39.02 31.47 -57.54
CA VAL A 339 -38.03 32.49 -57.16
C VAL A 339 -38.74 33.57 -56.33
N VAL A 340 -38.07 34.06 -55.28
CA VAL A 340 -38.53 35.17 -54.46
C VAL A 340 -38.40 36.48 -55.25
N THR A 341 -39.52 37.16 -55.47
CA THR A 341 -39.58 38.42 -56.22
C THR A 341 -39.41 39.64 -55.34
N GLU A 342 -39.93 39.57 -54.12
CA GLU A 342 -39.97 40.67 -53.18
C GLU A 342 -39.89 40.11 -51.76
N VAL A 343 -39.07 40.73 -50.91
CA VAL A 343 -38.98 40.45 -49.48
C VAL A 343 -39.73 41.54 -48.74
N LEU A 344 -40.85 41.18 -48.11
CA LEU A 344 -41.72 42.10 -47.38
C LEU A 344 -41.26 42.28 -45.92
N GLN A 345 -40.56 41.29 -45.39
CA GLN A 345 -39.99 41.33 -44.04
C GLN A 345 -38.62 40.64 -44.03
N THR A 346 -37.64 41.26 -43.41
CA THR A 346 -36.28 40.73 -43.35
C THR A 346 -36.19 39.59 -42.33
N GLY A 347 -35.62 38.45 -42.72
CA GLY A 347 -35.40 37.29 -41.85
C GLY A 347 -34.03 37.31 -41.21
N TYR A 348 -33.88 36.64 -40.06
CA TYR A 348 -32.64 36.59 -39.29
C TYR A 348 -32.36 35.18 -38.77
N SER A 349 -31.08 34.81 -38.70
CA SER A 349 -30.60 33.52 -38.19
C SER A 349 -29.47 33.69 -37.18
N TYR A 350 -29.35 32.77 -36.24
CA TYR A 350 -28.26 32.70 -35.26
C TYR A 350 -27.76 31.25 -35.17
N ALA A 351 -26.44 31.06 -35.27
CA ALA A 351 -25.81 29.73 -35.26
C ALA A 351 -26.46 28.72 -36.23
N GLY A 352 -26.87 29.18 -37.42
CA GLY A 352 -27.53 28.36 -38.45
C GLY A 352 -29.01 28.07 -38.21
N ALA A 353 -29.58 28.46 -37.06
CA ALA A 353 -31.01 28.34 -36.78
C ALA A 353 -31.76 29.64 -37.10
N CYS A 354 -32.91 29.55 -37.77
CA CYS A 354 -33.76 30.70 -38.08
C CYS A 354 -34.37 31.28 -36.79
N CYS A 355 -34.11 32.57 -36.51
CA CYS A 355 -34.77 33.32 -35.45
C CYS A 355 -36.10 33.89 -35.93
N ALA A 356 -36.14 34.31 -37.21
CA ALA A 356 -37.36 34.60 -37.95
C ALA A 356 -37.15 34.39 -39.45
N LEU A 357 -38.18 33.87 -40.11
CA LEU A 357 -38.18 33.66 -41.55
C LEU A 357 -38.49 34.98 -42.27
N PRO A 358 -37.84 35.27 -43.39
CA PRO A 358 -38.20 36.40 -44.23
C PRO A 358 -39.53 36.12 -44.94
N SER A 359 -40.48 37.05 -44.80
CA SER A 359 -41.76 36.99 -45.50
C SER A 359 -41.57 37.44 -46.96
N SER A 360 -41.88 36.55 -47.90
CA SER A 360 -41.50 36.68 -49.31
C SER A 360 -42.68 36.47 -50.26
N ARG A 361 -42.67 37.16 -51.41
CA ARG A 361 -43.55 36.87 -52.55
C ARG A 361 -42.84 36.03 -53.59
N LEU A 362 -43.58 35.12 -54.23
CA LEU A 362 -43.02 34.11 -55.14
C LEU A 362 -43.63 34.19 -56.53
N VAL A 363 -42.86 33.82 -57.55
CA VAL A 363 -43.39 33.63 -58.91
C VAL A 363 -44.16 32.32 -59.03
N ASP A 364 -45.43 32.39 -59.44
CA ASP A 364 -46.15 31.22 -59.99
C ASP A 364 -46.35 31.37 -61.49
N LYS A 365 -45.81 30.41 -62.25
CA LYS A 365 -46.13 30.27 -63.67
C LYS A 365 -47.38 29.40 -63.78
N ARG A 366 -48.47 29.98 -64.32
CA ARG A 366 -49.59 29.20 -64.87
C ARG A 366 -49.14 28.40 -66.08
#